data_AF-A0A7Z7PZF4-F1
#
_entry.id   AF-A0A7Z7PZF4-F1
#
_cell.length_a   1.000
_cell.length_b   1.000
_cell.length_c   1.000
_cell.angle_alpha   90.00
_cell.angle_beta   90.00
_cell.angle_gamma   90.00
#
_symmetry.space_group_name_H-M   'P 1'
#
loop_
_entity.id
_entity.type
_entity.pdbx_description
1 polymer ?
#
loop_
_entity_poly.entity_id
_entity_poly.type
_entity_poly.pdbx_seq_one_letter_code
_entity_poly.pdbx_strand_id
1 'polypeptide(L)'
;MTKLLNCLDTICIYVGTYKKYNEGSLFGKWLNLSDYSDYNELFEAMKELHQDEEDPEFMFQDYECSSFISSFGLISESYISNDIYDIIAQISDSSYDIEIIESFIDASE
;
A
#
# COMPACT_ATOMS: atom_id res chain seq x y z
N MET A 1 11.08 -5.81 -24.32
CA MET A 1 11.26 -4.93 -23.15
C MET A 1 10.45 -5.54 -22.05
N THR A 2 11.11 -6.38 -21.24
CA THR A 2 10.53 -6.99 -20.05
C THR A 2 10.01 -5.83 -19.21
N LYS A 3 8.70 -5.77 -18.98
CA LYS A 3 8.07 -4.74 -18.16
C LYS A 3 8.85 -4.71 -16.84
N LEU A 4 9.41 -3.55 -16.50
CA LEU A 4 9.73 -3.22 -15.12
C LEU A 4 8.56 -3.74 -14.29
N LEU A 5 8.83 -4.66 -13.36
CA LEU A 5 7.82 -5.03 -12.38
C LEU A 5 7.42 -3.72 -11.71
N ASN A 6 6.17 -3.27 -11.94
CA ASN A 6 5.66 -2.13 -11.23
C ASN A 6 5.49 -2.60 -9.80
N CYS A 7 6.42 -2.24 -8.92
CA CYS A 7 6.43 -2.71 -7.53
C CYS A 7 5.12 -2.35 -6.82
N LEU A 8 4.38 -1.35 -7.30
CA LEU A 8 3.04 -1.03 -6.81
C LEU A 8 2.02 -2.14 -7.05
N ASP A 9 2.17 -2.96 -8.11
CA ASP A 9 1.24 -4.06 -8.42
C ASP A 9 1.24 -5.14 -7.32
N THR A 10 2.33 -5.21 -6.55
CA THR A 10 2.48 -6.16 -5.44
C THR A 10 1.94 -5.63 -4.13
N ILE A 11 1.46 -4.38 -4.07
CA ILE A 11 1.04 -3.73 -2.84
C ILE A 11 -0.48 -3.57 -2.84
N CYS A 12 -1.13 -4.24 -1.89
CA CYS A 12 -2.56 -4.11 -1.62
C CYS A 12 -2.78 -3.71 -0.17
N ILE A 13 -3.76 -2.85 0.09
CA ILE A 13 -4.16 -2.46 1.44
C ILE A 13 -5.65 -2.70 1.64
N TYR A 14 -6.05 -3.17 2.82
CA TYR A 14 -7.44 -3.22 3.23
C TYR A 14 -7.76 -1.99 4.07
N VAL A 15 -8.62 -1.13 3.52
CA VAL A 15 -9.00 0.13 4.16
C VAL A 15 -10.45 0.08 4.62
N GLY A 16 -10.64 0.28 5.92
CA GLY A 16 -11.92 0.56 6.56
C GLY A 16 -11.87 1.91 7.29
N THR A 17 -12.82 2.15 8.20
CA THR A 17 -12.79 3.31 9.11
C THR A 17 -12.97 2.88 10.55
N TYR A 18 -12.35 3.61 11.48
CA TYR A 18 -12.51 3.35 12.91
C TYR A 18 -13.97 3.48 13.36
N LYS A 19 -14.71 4.43 12.79
CA LYS A 19 -16.14 4.60 13.07
C LYS A 19 -16.93 3.33 12.74
N LYS A 20 -16.82 2.83 11.51
CA LYS A 20 -17.52 1.60 11.07
C LYS A 20 -17.10 0.40 11.91
N TYR A 21 -15.81 0.25 12.18
CA TYR A 21 -15.30 -0.83 13.03
C TYR A 21 -15.90 -0.79 14.44
N ASN A 22 -15.93 0.38 15.08
CA ASN A 22 -16.50 0.58 16.42
C ASN A 22 -18.02 0.36 16.47
N GLU A 23 -18.72 0.55 15.35
CA GLU A 23 -20.14 0.25 15.19
C GLU A 23 -20.41 -1.24 14.85
N GLY A 24 -19.36 -2.07 14.83
CA GLY A 24 -19.46 -3.51 14.54
C GLY A 24 -19.49 -3.85 13.05
N SER A 25 -19.15 -2.90 12.19
CA SER A 25 -19.05 -3.08 10.74
C SER A 25 -17.62 -3.32 10.31
N LEU A 26 -17.36 -4.47 9.67
CA LEU A 26 -16.09 -4.78 9.01
C LEU A 26 -16.08 -4.30 7.55
N PHE A 27 -16.83 -3.24 7.24
CA PHE A 27 -16.86 -2.71 5.88
C PHE A 27 -15.55 -1.98 5.56
N GLY A 28 -14.91 -2.45 4.52
CA GLY A 28 -13.73 -1.90 3.91
C GLY A 28 -13.50 -2.54 2.54
N LYS A 29 -12.41 -2.14 1.87
CA LYS A 29 -12.07 -2.66 0.55
C LYS A 29 -10.57 -2.86 0.41
N TRP A 30 -10.19 -3.93 -0.28
CA TRP A 30 -8.84 -4.11 -0.81
C TRP A 30 -8.61 -3.14 -1.96
N LEU A 31 -7.61 -2.27 -1.82
CA LEU A 31 -7.16 -1.32 -2.83
C LEU A 31 -5.76 -1.72 -3.28
N ASN A 32 -5.57 -1.93 -4.59
CA ASN A 32 -4.26 -2.18 -5.16
C ASN A 32 -3.61 -0.83 -5.49
N LEU A 33 -2.39 -0.58 -5.02
CA LEU A 33 -1.75 0.72 -5.21
C LEU A 33 -1.43 1.02 -6.68
N SER A 34 -1.30 0.00 -7.53
CA SER A 34 -1.10 0.21 -8.97
C SER A 34 -2.32 0.78 -9.70
N ASP A 35 -3.51 0.74 -9.09
CA ASP A 35 -4.73 1.32 -9.66
C ASP A 35 -4.74 2.85 -9.57
N TYR A 36 -3.77 3.46 -8.86
CA TYR A 36 -3.68 4.89 -8.60
C TYR A 36 -2.30 5.43 -9.04
N SER A 37 -2.29 6.67 -9.53
CA SER A 37 -1.08 7.33 -10.02
C SER A 37 -0.20 7.91 -8.91
N ASP A 38 -0.80 8.36 -7.81
CA ASP A 38 -0.11 8.91 -6.65
C ASP A 38 -0.90 8.72 -5.35
N TYR A 39 -0.30 9.15 -4.24
CA TYR A 39 -0.93 9.06 -2.91
C TYR A 39 -2.24 9.86 -2.81
N ASN A 40 -2.33 11.00 -3.49
CA ASN A 40 -3.54 11.82 -3.43
C ASN A 40 -4.71 11.12 -4.13
N GLU A 41 -4.46 10.47 -5.28
CA GLU A 41 -5.49 9.71 -5.98
C GLU A 41 -5.97 8.52 -5.13
N LEU A 42 -5.05 7.79 -4.48
CA LEU A 42 -5.39 6.76 -3.50
C LEU A 42 -6.24 7.35 -2.35
N PHE A 43 -5.84 8.50 -1.82
CA PHE A 43 -6.53 9.16 -0.72
C PHE A 43 -7.95 9.59 -1.09
N GLU A 44 -8.15 10.13 -2.30
CA GLU A 44 -9.48 10.47 -2.80
C GLU A 44 -10.33 9.21 -3.03
N ALA A 45 -9.76 8.10 -3.49
CA ALA A 45 -10.48 6.83 -3.59
C ALA A 45 -10.90 6.26 -2.22
N MET A 46 -10.07 6.43 -1.18
CA MET A 46 -10.45 6.07 0.20
C MET A 46 -11.61 6.95 0.71
N LYS A 47 -11.58 8.26 0.42
CA LYS A 47 -12.71 9.16 0.74
C LYS A 47 -13.98 8.77 -0.01
N GLU A 48 -13.89 8.45 -1.29
CA GLU A 48 -15.05 8.04 -2.09
C GLU A 48 -15.66 6.74 -1.55
N LEU A 49 -14.82 5.78 -1.13
CA LEU A 49 -15.25 4.53 -0.51
C LEU A 49 -16.04 4.76 0.80
N HIS A 50 -15.68 5.79 1.56
CA HIS A 50 -16.30 6.15 2.85
C HIS A 50 -17.03 7.50 2.80
N GLN A 51 -17.57 7.88 1.64
CA GLN A 51 -18.24 9.17 1.43
C GLN A 51 -19.53 9.36 2.27
N ASP A 52 -20.02 8.28 2.89
CA ASP A 52 -21.10 8.31 3.86
C ASP A 52 -20.70 8.91 5.22
N GLU A 53 -19.41 9.16 5.44
CA GLU A 53 -18.84 9.82 6.62
C GLU A 53 -18.34 11.23 6.25
N GLU A 54 -18.61 12.23 7.10
CA GLU A 54 -18.22 13.64 6.86
C GLU A 54 -16.70 13.84 6.94
N ASP A 55 -16.03 13.14 7.86
CA ASP A 55 -14.58 13.14 8.06
C ASP A 55 -14.13 11.71 8.42
N PRO A 56 -13.96 10.82 7.42
CA PRO A 56 -13.65 9.42 7.67
C PRO A 56 -12.25 9.25 8.27
N GLU A 57 -12.17 8.64 9.45
CA GLU A 57 -10.91 8.25 10.08
C GLU A 57 -10.49 6.86 9.57
N PHE A 58 -9.57 6.83 8.60
CA PHE A 58 -9.15 5.60 7.94
C PHE A 58 -8.41 4.65 8.89
N MET A 59 -8.72 3.35 8.74
CA MET A 59 -8.09 2.25 9.44
C MET A 59 -7.51 1.28 8.41
N PHE A 60 -6.19 1.13 8.40
CA PHE A 60 -5.48 0.16 7.56
C PHE A 60 -5.46 -1.18 8.30
N GLN A 61 -6.45 -2.02 8.08
CA GLN A 61 -6.64 -3.21 8.92
C GLN A 61 -5.71 -4.36 8.52
N ASP A 62 -5.31 -4.40 7.25
CA ASP A 62 -4.47 -5.44 6.68
C ASP A 62 -3.75 -4.91 5.43
N TYR A 63 -2.65 -5.56 5.05
CA TYR A 63 -1.91 -5.24 3.84
C TYR A 63 -1.21 -6.48 3.29
N GLU A 64 -1.08 -6.55 1.96
CA GLU A 64 -0.27 -7.54 1.27
C GLU A 64 0.81 -6.80 0.48
N CYS A 65 2.07 -7.16 0.70
CA CYS A 65 3.19 -6.68 -0.11
C CYS A 65 4.32 -7.70 -0.13
N SER A 66 5.27 -7.57 -1.07
CA SER A 66 6.46 -8.43 -1.06
C SER A 66 7.35 -8.13 0.15
N SER A 67 8.09 -9.14 0.63
CA SER A 67 9.02 -9.00 1.77
C SER A 67 10.05 -7.89 1.57
N PHE A 68 10.45 -7.66 0.31
CA PHE A 68 11.31 -6.55 -0.03
C PHE A 68 10.65 -5.20 0.26
N ILE A 69 9.39 -5.00 -0.14
CA ILE A 69 8.67 -3.75 0.11
C ILE A 69 8.39 -3.55 1.61
N SER A 70 8.01 -4.60 2.33
CA SER A 70 7.75 -4.50 3.78
C SER A 70 9.00 -4.07 4.57
N SER A 71 10.21 -4.40 4.09
CA SER A 71 11.48 -4.01 4.73
C SER A 71 11.71 -2.49 4.79
N PHE A 72 11.08 -1.71 3.92
CA PHE A 72 11.21 -0.25 3.91
C PHE A 72 10.35 0.45 4.98
N GLY A 73 9.42 -0.28 5.63
CA GLY A 73 8.56 0.29 6.67
C GLY A 73 7.59 1.36 6.15
N LEU A 74 7.24 1.32 4.86
CA LEU A 74 6.33 2.29 4.23
C LEU A 74 4.85 1.99 4.52
N ILE A 75 4.53 0.76 4.92
CA ILE A 75 3.17 0.29 5.22
C ILE A 75 3.20 -0.57 6.50
N SER A 76 2.14 -0.48 7.30
CA SER A 76 1.81 -1.42 8.36
C SER A 76 0.28 -1.51 8.53
N GLU A 77 -0.20 -2.39 9.43
CA GLU A 77 -1.61 -2.51 9.85
C GLU A 77 -2.14 -1.29 10.63
N SER A 78 -1.56 -0.12 10.44
CA SER A 78 -1.99 1.13 11.07
C SER A 78 -1.54 2.38 10.31
N TYR A 79 -0.73 2.22 9.25
CA TYR A 79 -0.03 3.33 8.64
C TYR A 79 0.32 3.03 7.18
N ILE A 80 0.27 4.08 6.36
CA ILE A 80 0.85 4.12 5.03
C ILE A 80 1.57 5.47 4.88
N SER A 81 2.79 5.43 4.36
CA SER A 81 3.57 6.64 4.08
C SER A 81 3.01 7.38 2.88
N ASN A 82 2.93 8.72 2.99
CA ASN A 82 2.56 9.58 1.86
C ASN A 82 3.61 9.53 0.74
N ASP A 83 4.86 9.21 1.10
CA ASP A 83 5.99 9.13 0.16
C ASP A 83 6.08 7.75 -0.52
N ILE A 84 5.11 6.86 -0.30
CA ILE A 84 5.19 5.48 -0.79
C ILE A 84 5.33 5.42 -2.31
N TYR A 85 4.56 6.22 -3.06
CA TYR A 85 4.64 6.23 -4.52
C TYR A 85 6.01 6.71 -5.00
N ASP A 86 6.56 7.75 -4.39
CA ASP A 86 7.85 8.32 -4.76
C ASP A 86 9.01 7.37 -4.47
N ILE A 87 8.99 6.69 -3.32
CA ILE A 87 10.03 5.74 -2.93
C ILE A 87 9.95 4.49 -3.80
N ILE A 88 8.75 3.96 -4.01
CA ILE A 88 8.55 2.80 -4.87
C ILE A 88 8.94 3.10 -6.32
N ALA A 89 8.59 4.27 -6.85
CA ALA A 89 9.01 4.68 -8.19
C ALA A 89 10.54 4.75 -8.32
N GLN A 90 11.25 5.28 -7.31
CA GLN A 90 12.72 5.33 -7.29
C GLN A 90 13.34 3.93 -7.24
N ILE A 91 12.73 3.00 -6.50
CA ILE A 91 13.17 1.60 -6.42
C ILE A 91 12.93 0.90 -7.76
N SER A 92 11.76 1.08 -8.36
CA SER A 92 11.44 0.50 -9.66
C SER A 92 12.36 1.02 -10.77
N ASP A 93 12.74 2.31 -10.73
CA ASP A 93 13.71 2.91 -11.67
C ASP A 93 15.15 2.50 -11.38
N SER A 94 15.44 2.02 -10.17
CA SER A 94 16.77 1.54 -9.83
C SER A 94 17.10 0.28 -10.63
N SER A 95 18.29 0.21 -11.25
CA SER A 95 18.71 -0.92 -12.09
C SER A 95 18.95 -2.23 -11.32
N TYR A 96 18.47 -2.34 -10.08
CA TYR A 96 18.61 -3.53 -9.25
C TYR A 96 17.49 -4.51 -9.57
N ASP A 97 17.85 -5.77 -9.83
CA ASP A 97 16.86 -6.85 -9.93
C ASP A 97 16.26 -7.11 -8.54
N ILE A 98 14.96 -6.90 -8.41
CA ILE A 98 14.22 -7.10 -7.16
C ILE A 98 14.40 -8.53 -6.65
N GLU A 99 14.45 -9.52 -7.54
CA GLU A 99 14.73 -10.92 -7.20
C GLU A 99 16.09 -11.08 -6.49
N ILE A 100 17.10 -10.31 -6.90
CA ILE A 100 18.41 -10.32 -6.24
C ILE A 100 18.28 -9.73 -4.84
N ILE A 101 17.59 -8.61 -4.69
CA ILE A 101 17.43 -7.97 -3.37
C ILE A 101 16.62 -8.85 -2.42
N GLU A 102 15.54 -9.46 -2.90
CA GLU A 102 14.75 -10.44 -2.12
C GLU A 102 15.64 -11.59 -1.65
N SER A 103 16.48 -12.17 -2.52
CA SER A 103 17.41 -13.22 -2.13
C SER A 103 18.43 -12.80 -1.07
N PHE A 104 18.85 -11.52 -1.06
CA PHE A 104 19.73 -10.99 -0.03
C PHE A 104 19.02 -10.79 1.31
N ILE A 105 17.76 -10.32 1.29
CA ILE A 105 16.96 -10.13 2.50
C ILE A 105 16.65 -11.48 3.14
N ASP A 106 16.21 -12.46 2.36
CA ASP A 106 15.89 -13.81 2.85
C ASP A 106 17.14 -14.54 3.40
N ALA A 107 18.33 -14.23 2.85
CA ALA A 107 19.59 -14.78 3.36
C ALA A 107 20.11 -14.09 4.64
N SER A 108 19.45 -13.01 5.08
CA SER A 108 19.84 -12.19 6.23
C SER A 108 19.04 -12.48 7.51
N GLU A 109 17.98 -13.31 7.44
CA GLU A 109 17.26 -13.90 8.59
C GLU A 109 17.87 -15.23 9.06
#